data_AF-A0A8J1YML8-F1
#
_entry.id   AF-A0A8J1YML8-F1
#
_cell.length_a   1.000
_cell.length_b   1.000
_cell.length_c   1.000
_cell.angle_alpha   90.00
_cell.angle_beta   90.00
_cell.angle_gamma   90.00
#
_symmetry.space_group_name_H-M   'P 1'
#
loop_
_entity.id
_entity.type
_entity.pdbx_description
1 polymer ?
#
loop_
_entity_poly.entity_id
_entity_poly.type
_entity_poly.pdbx_seq_one_letter_code
_entity_poly.pdbx_strand_id
1 'polypeptide(L)'
;MFVQLLFSSSSSHSYSGLNRLLIQFVAILSGDTVIVRPKEVPEKGKPVKERVLHIAGITSPRLGSMVREDEPHAFSSREYLRVLLVGKEIAISVTHTVDASSQKNANGQEREFASLLIAPAGPGQAPQDVAMLVVLAGWAKVRDGAGEGDEAVRRLGADEAKRREGLRTAELQAQAEGKGLWAEQPENVIAGVKSPRAGNTRDGESTISEPWGEEAKFFTEVRLLQRLIKVQLLSAPASLGSSPFPSGPTPATAS
;
A
#
# COMPACT_ATOMS: atom_id res chain seq x y z
N MET A 1 3.01 -32.35 36.98
CA MET A 1 3.09 -32.77 35.57
C MET A 1 3.07 -31.49 34.74
N PHE A 2 4.25 -30.95 34.44
CA PHE A 2 4.43 -29.69 33.69
C PHE A 2 4.71 -30.08 32.23
N VAL A 3 3.79 -29.77 31.32
CA VAL A 3 3.99 -30.00 29.88
C VAL A 3 4.70 -28.77 29.33
N GLN A 4 6.01 -28.91 29.14
CA GLN A 4 6.86 -27.94 28.47
C GLN A 4 6.56 -28.00 26.97
N LEU A 5 5.87 -26.98 26.45
CA LEU A 5 5.72 -26.74 25.02
C LEU A 5 7.09 -26.34 24.45
N LEU A 6 7.87 -27.34 24.07
CA LEU A 6 9.05 -27.18 23.23
C LEU A 6 8.58 -26.73 21.85
N PHE A 7 8.77 -25.45 21.53
CA PHE A 7 8.79 -25.00 20.15
C PHE A 7 10.01 -25.62 19.47
N SER A 8 9.79 -26.74 18.79
CA SER A 8 10.76 -27.34 17.90
C SER A 8 11.08 -26.35 16.78
N SER A 9 12.35 -25.97 16.69
CA SER A 9 12.97 -25.33 15.54
C SER A 9 12.84 -26.26 14.32
N SER A 10 11.66 -26.28 13.71
CA SER A 10 11.40 -27.13 12.56
C SER A 10 11.63 -26.36 11.26
N SER A 11 12.68 -26.81 10.57
CA SER A 11 12.91 -26.73 9.13
C SER A 11 12.83 -25.35 8.47
N SER A 12 14.03 -24.77 8.28
CA SER A 12 14.37 -23.99 7.09
C SER A 12 13.95 -24.77 5.82
N HIS A 13 12.72 -24.53 5.34
CA HIS A 13 12.32 -24.94 4.02
C HIS A 13 13.13 -24.10 3.02
N SER A 14 14.18 -24.72 2.49
CA SER A 14 14.94 -24.24 1.34
C SER A 14 14.04 -24.24 0.12
N TYR A 15 13.48 -23.07 -0.20
CA TYR A 15 13.07 -22.77 -1.57
C TYR A 15 14.37 -22.44 -2.32
N SER A 16 14.94 -23.46 -2.96
CA SER A 16 16.15 -23.36 -3.79
C SER A 16 15.93 -22.37 -4.94
N GLY A 17 16.39 -21.13 -4.79
CA GLY A 17 16.44 -20.15 -5.89
C GLY A 17 15.97 -18.73 -5.55
N LEU A 18 15.31 -18.52 -4.41
CA LEU A 18 14.95 -17.17 -3.95
C LEU A 18 15.88 -16.79 -2.79
N ASN A 19 16.61 -15.70 -2.91
CA ASN A 19 17.33 -15.07 -1.80
C ASN A 19 16.30 -14.65 -0.74
N ARG A 20 15.95 -15.61 0.13
CA ARG A 20 14.84 -15.52 1.09
C ARG A 20 15.30 -14.71 2.29
N LEU A 21 15.42 -13.39 2.11
CA LEU A 21 15.53 -12.47 3.22
C LEU A 21 14.15 -12.43 3.90
N LEU A 22 13.98 -13.25 4.95
CA LEU A 22 12.92 -13.01 5.92
C LEU A 22 13.18 -11.60 6.47
N ILE A 23 12.20 -10.71 6.34
CA ILE A 23 12.36 -9.30 6.63
C ILE A 23 11.26 -8.87 7.59
N GLN A 24 11.63 -8.00 8.52
CA GLN A 24 10.69 -7.29 9.36
C GLN A 24 10.42 -5.92 8.72
N PHE A 25 9.14 -5.60 8.49
CA PHE A 25 8.74 -4.28 8.00
C PHE A 25 8.98 -3.22 9.06
N VAL A 26 9.61 -2.13 8.65
CA VAL A 26 9.88 -0.98 9.52
C VAL A 26 8.84 0.11 9.29
N ALA A 27 8.62 0.51 8.04
CA ALA A 27 7.69 1.59 7.70
C ALA A 27 7.24 1.54 6.24
N ILE A 28 6.07 2.14 5.97
CA ILE A 28 5.57 2.41 4.62
C ILE A 28 5.67 3.91 4.36
N LEU A 29 6.37 4.30 3.30
CA LEU A 29 6.56 5.71 2.91
C LEU A 29 5.48 6.18 1.94
N SER A 30 5.04 5.29 1.05
CA SER A 30 4.08 5.55 -0.04
C SER A 30 3.44 4.22 -0.45
N GLY A 31 2.37 4.25 -1.23
CA GLY A 31 1.70 3.05 -1.77
C GLY A 31 2.57 2.17 -2.69
N ASP A 32 3.80 2.59 -2.98
CA ASP A 32 4.79 1.90 -3.82
C ASP A 32 6.19 1.82 -3.17
N THR A 33 6.37 2.35 -1.95
CA THR A 33 7.71 2.51 -1.34
C THR A 33 7.72 2.08 0.12
N VAL A 34 8.62 1.17 0.47
CA VAL A 34 8.69 0.51 1.78
C VAL A 34 10.09 0.58 2.37
N ILE A 35 10.18 0.62 3.70
CA ILE A 35 11.44 0.46 4.44
C ILE A 35 11.48 -0.94 5.03
N VAL A 36 12.52 -1.67 4.65
CA VAL A 36 12.73 -3.05 5.06
C VAL A 36 13.99 -3.19 5.88
N ARG A 37 13.96 -4.15 6.80
CA ARG A 37 15.09 -4.56 7.63
C ARG A 37 15.27 -6.08 7.57
N PRO A 38 16.48 -6.59 7.32
CA PRO A 38 16.78 -8.02 7.45
C PRO A 38 16.37 -8.55 8.84
N LYS A 39 15.72 -9.72 8.91
CA LYS A 39 15.34 -10.37 10.17
C LYS A 39 16.55 -10.98 10.91
N GLU A 40 17.70 -11.09 10.25
CA GLU A 40 18.93 -11.58 10.86
C GLU A 40 19.36 -10.68 12.02
N VAL A 41 19.71 -11.31 13.15
CA VAL A 41 20.21 -10.59 14.32
C VAL A 41 21.49 -9.86 13.87
N PRO A 42 21.61 -8.54 14.07
CA PRO A 42 22.81 -7.82 13.72
C PRO A 42 24.03 -8.52 14.33
N GLU A 43 25.10 -8.67 13.55
CA GLU A 43 26.40 -9.03 14.11
C GLU A 43 26.68 -8.13 15.32
N LYS A 44 27.08 -8.74 16.44
CA LYS A 44 27.20 -8.09 17.74
C LYS A 44 28.00 -6.78 17.61
N GLY A 45 27.34 -5.64 17.76
CA GLY A 45 27.94 -4.30 17.71
C GLY A 45 27.73 -3.50 16.41
N LYS A 46 27.06 -4.03 15.37
CA LYS A 46 26.72 -3.26 14.17
C LYS A 46 25.23 -2.85 14.17
N PRO A 47 24.89 -1.59 13.83
CA PRO A 47 23.48 -1.19 13.68
C PRO A 47 22.85 -1.90 12.48
N VAL A 48 21.58 -2.31 12.60
CA VAL A 48 20.87 -2.98 11.50
C VAL A 48 20.64 -1.98 10.37
N LYS A 49 21.12 -2.29 9.16
CA LYS A 49 20.97 -1.42 7.99
C LYS A 49 19.55 -1.56 7.43
N GLU A 50 18.80 -0.46 7.47
CA GLU A 50 17.51 -0.33 6.79
C GLU A 50 17.72 -0.05 5.30
N ARG A 51 16.83 -0.58 4.45
CA ARG A 51 16.83 -0.32 3.00
C ARG A 51 15.48 0.24 2.58
N VAL A 52 15.51 1.27 1.75
CA VAL A 52 14.33 1.79 1.07
C VAL A 52 14.18 1.03 -0.24
N LEU A 53 13.04 0.37 -0.43
CA LEU A 53 12.73 -0.38 -1.64
C LEU A 53 11.50 0.19 -2.32
N HIS A 54 11.57 0.25 -3.65
CA HIS A 54 10.44 0.61 -4.51
C HIS A 54 9.85 -0.66 -5.12
N ILE A 55 8.52 -0.76 -5.14
CA ILE A 55 7.84 -1.91 -5.74
C ILE A 55 7.96 -1.82 -7.27
N ALA A 56 8.57 -2.83 -7.88
CA ALA A 56 8.87 -2.83 -9.30
C ALA A 56 7.62 -2.87 -10.19
N GLY A 57 7.56 -1.97 -11.17
CA GLY A 57 6.55 -2.00 -12.23
C GLY A 57 5.23 -1.29 -11.92
N ILE A 58 5.10 -0.63 -10.77
CA ILE A 58 3.89 0.12 -10.38
C ILE A 58 4.22 1.55 -9.94
N THR A 59 3.21 2.44 -9.97
CA THR A 59 3.27 3.77 -9.35
C THR A 59 2.02 4.02 -8.53
N SER A 60 2.19 4.41 -7.28
CA SER A 60 1.10 4.90 -6.43
C SER A 60 1.02 6.43 -6.43
N PRO A 61 -0.12 7.03 -6.03
CA PRO A 61 -0.17 8.44 -5.71
C PRO A 61 0.79 8.74 -4.58
N ARG A 62 1.40 9.91 -4.67
CA ARG A 62 2.42 10.36 -3.73
C ARG A 62 1.74 11.12 -2.59
N LEU A 63 2.11 10.72 -1.38
CA LEU A 63 1.81 11.54 -0.21
C LEU A 63 2.44 12.92 -0.35
N GLY A 64 1.77 13.88 0.24
CA GLY A 64 2.22 15.24 0.41
C GLY A 64 3.42 15.32 1.33
N SER A 65 3.97 16.52 1.40
CA SER A 65 4.98 16.91 2.39
C SER A 65 4.45 18.11 3.18
N MET A 66 5.26 18.69 4.05
CA MET A 66 4.88 19.95 4.71
C MET A 66 4.61 21.10 3.73
N VAL A 67 5.03 20.98 2.46
CA VAL A 67 4.92 22.02 1.44
C VAL A 67 4.01 21.59 0.28
N ARG A 68 3.65 20.31 0.18
CA ARG A 68 2.88 19.75 -0.93
C ARG A 68 1.68 19.00 -0.39
N GLU A 69 0.50 19.25 -0.94
CA GLU A 69 -0.69 18.46 -0.58
C GLU A 69 -0.55 16.99 -1.01
N ASP A 70 -1.31 16.12 -0.35
CA ASP A 70 -1.45 14.71 -0.74
C ASP A 70 -2.10 14.62 -2.12
N GLU A 71 -1.57 13.74 -2.98
CA GLU A 71 -2.30 13.39 -4.19
C GLU A 71 -3.59 12.63 -3.83
N PRO A 72 -4.66 12.76 -4.63
CA PRO A 72 -5.89 12.01 -4.40
C PRO A 72 -5.60 10.52 -4.19
N HIS A 73 -6.24 9.93 -3.18
CA HIS A 73 -6.07 8.53 -2.78
C HIS A 73 -4.67 8.12 -2.27
N ALA A 74 -3.72 9.04 -2.10
CA ALA A 74 -2.37 8.72 -1.62
C ALA A 74 -2.37 8.08 -0.22
N PHE A 75 -3.15 8.64 0.71
CA PHE A 75 -3.28 8.09 2.06
C PHE A 75 -3.85 6.69 2.06
N SER A 76 -4.96 6.48 1.33
CA SER A 76 -5.63 5.18 1.22
C SER A 76 -4.74 4.12 0.58
N SER A 77 -3.98 4.50 -0.45
CA SER A 77 -3.02 3.62 -1.12
C SER A 77 -1.90 3.17 -0.17
N ARG A 78 -1.33 4.10 0.60
CA ARG A 78 -0.34 3.78 1.65
C ARG A 78 -0.93 2.87 2.73
N GLU A 79 -2.14 3.18 3.19
CA GLU A 79 -2.74 2.46 4.31
C GLU A 79 -3.12 1.02 3.90
N TYR A 80 -3.58 0.83 2.67
CA TYR A 80 -3.76 -0.50 2.10
C TYR A 80 -2.47 -1.31 2.12
N LEU A 81 -1.35 -0.73 1.66
CA LEU A 81 -0.05 -1.40 1.67
C LEU A 81 0.41 -1.71 3.11
N ARG A 82 0.17 -0.81 4.06
CA ARG A 82 0.47 -1.03 5.48
C ARG A 82 -0.30 -2.23 6.04
N VAL A 83 -1.62 -2.28 5.84
CA VAL A 83 -2.46 -3.40 6.30
C VAL A 83 -2.03 -4.71 5.61
N LEU A 84 -1.60 -4.63 4.36
CA LEU A 84 -1.20 -5.80 3.59
C LEU A 84 0.13 -6.40 4.06
N LEU A 85 1.13 -5.59 4.43
CA LEU A 85 2.50 -6.06 4.70
C LEU A 85 2.86 -6.15 6.18
N VAL A 86 2.23 -5.35 7.05
CA VAL A 86 2.58 -5.34 8.48
C VAL A 86 2.24 -6.68 9.11
N GLY A 87 3.24 -7.29 9.76
CA GLY A 87 3.12 -8.60 10.43
C GLY A 87 3.19 -9.80 9.49
N LYS A 88 3.44 -9.62 8.18
CA LYS A 88 3.62 -10.72 7.23
C LYS A 88 5.08 -10.97 6.90
N GLU A 89 5.40 -12.23 6.61
CA GLU A 89 6.71 -12.60 6.07
C GLU A 89 6.71 -12.43 4.55
N ILE A 90 7.70 -11.69 4.06
CA ILE A 90 7.79 -11.29 2.65
C ILE A 90 9.16 -11.64 2.10
N ALA A 91 9.16 -12.23 0.91
CA ALA A 91 10.36 -12.46 0.12
C ALA A 91 10.59 -11.29 -0.83
N ILE A 92 11.85 -10.90 -0.99
CA ILE A 92 12.26 -9.75 -1.80
C ILE A 92 13.17 -10.25 -2.92
N SER A 93 12.84 -9.88 -4.14
CA SER A 93 13.69 -10.09 -5.31
C SER A 93 14.01 -8.75 -5.94
N VAL A 94 15.25 -8.31 -5.84
CA VAL A 94 15.69 -7.06 -6.48
C VAL A 94 15.67 -7.25 -8.00
N THR A 95 14.88 -6.42 -8.67
CA THR A 95 14.68 -6.46 -10.11
C THR A 95 15.82 -5.73 -10.79
N HIS A 96 16.03 -4.46 -10.43
CA HIS A 96 17.10 -3.61 -10.96
C HIS A 96 17.33 -2.43 -10.01
N THR A 97 18.48 -1.79 -10.15
CA THR A 97 18.83 -0.57 -9.41
C THR A 97 18.99 0.54 -10.42
N VAL A 98 18.34 1.68 -10.17
CA VAL A 98 18.45 2.86 -11.02
C VAL A 98 19.40 3.83 -10.35
N ASP A 99 20.55 4.05 -10.99
CA ASP A 99 21.58 4.97 -10.52
C ASP A 99 21.05 6.41 -10.53
N ALA A 100 21.49 7.20 -9.56
CA ALA A 100 21.03 8.59 -9.42
C ALA A 100 21.35 9.48 -10.63
N SER A 101 22.34 9.11 -11.44
CA SER A 101 22.73 9.81 -12.68
C SER A 101 21.69 9.67 -13.80
N SER A 102 20.91 8.58 -13.79
CA SER A 102 19.96 8.24 -14.85
C SER A 102 18.57 8.85 -14.63
N GLN A 103 18.30 9.41 -13.44
CA GLN A 103 17.05 10.11 -13.13
C GLN A 103 17.26 11.61 -13.09
N LYS A 104 16.52 12.34 -13.94
CA LYS A 104 16.52 13.83 -14.00
C LYS A 104 16.06 14.50 -12.70
N ASN A 105 15.48 13.74 -11.77
CA ASN A 105 14.89 14.24 -10.53
C ASN A 105 15.46 13.49 -9.30
N ALA A 106 16.31 14.18 -8.52
CA ALA A 106 16.55 14.04 -7.07
C ALA A 106 17.89 13.43 -6.56
N ASN A 107 18.51 14.21 -5.65
CA ASN A 107 19.24 13.87 -4.41
C ASN A 107 20.41 12.86 -4.42
N GLY A 108 20.85 12.33 -5.56
CA GLY A 108 22.09 11.53 -5.63
C GLY A 108 21.99 10.14 -4.99
N GLN A 109 20.79 9.67 -4.64
CA GLN A 109 20.58 8.34 -4.04
C GLN A 109 20.14 7.32 -5.09
N GLU A 110 20.76 6.14 -5.07
CA GLU A 110 20.37 4.98 -5.86
C GLU A 110 18.98 4.49 -5.46
N ARG A 111 18.14 4.16 -6.44
CA ARG A 111 16.79 3.61 -6.19
C ARG A 111 16.78 2.13 -6.52
N GLU A 112 16.52 1.32 -5.50
CA GLU A 112 16.41 -0.12 -5.65
C GLU A 112 14.95 -0.51 -5.91
N PHE A 113 14.69 -1.14 -7.06
CA PHE A 113 13.38 -1.66 -7.41
C PHE A 113 13.34 -3.17 -7.17
N ALA A 114 12.29 -3.63 -6.50
CA ALA A 114 12.15 -5.03 -6.14
C ALA A 114 10.71 -5.53 -6.28
N SER A 115 10.60 -6.81 -6.63
CA SER A 115 9.36 -7.58 -6.52
C SER A 115 9.23 -8.10 -5.08
N LEU A 116 8.05 -7.90 -4.49
CA LEU A 116 7.72 -8.30 -3.13
C LEU A 116 6.68 -9.41 -3.17
N LEU A 117 6.98 -10.55 -2.53
CA LEU A 117 6.10 -11.72 -2.50
C LEU A 117 5.73 -12.07 -1.05
N ILE A 118 4.43 -12.07 -0.73
CA ILE A 118 3.93 -12.50 0.57
C ILE A 118 3.97 -14.03 0.63
N ALA A 119 4.48 -14.57 1.73
CA ALA A 119 4.46 -16.00 1.98
C ALA A 119 3.01 -16.56 1.92
N PRO A 120 2.81 -17.76 1.36
CA PRO A 120 1.48 -18.34 1.25
C PRO A 120 0.83 -18.54 2.63
N ALA A 121 -0.48 -18.31 2.72
CA ALA A 121 -1.22 -18.38 3.98
C ALA A 121 -1.41 -19.83 4.49
N GLY A 122 -1.18 -20.82 3.64
CA GLY A 122 -1.24 -22.24 4.00
C GLY A 122 -0.45 -23.13 3.03
N PRO A 123 -0.22 -24.40 3.40
CA PRO A 123 0.47 -25.37 2.56
C PRO A 123 -0.30 -25.59 1.25
N GLY A 124 0.42 -25.50 0.12
CA GLY A 124 -0.15 -25.68 -1.22
C GLY A 124 -0.69 -24.41 -1.89
N GLN A 125 -0.68 -23.26 -1.21
CA GLN A 125 -1.00 -21.98 -1.85
C GLN A 125 0.25 -21.34 -2.49
N ALA A 126 0.04 -20.63 -3.60
CA ALA A 126 1.10 -19.86 -4.24
C ALA A 126 1.42 -18.59 -3.41
N PRO A 127 2.68 -18.11 -3.45
CA PRO A 127 3.01 -16.80 -2.89
C PRO A 127 2.24 -15.70 -3.62
N GLN A 128 1.86 -14.64 -2.90
CA GLN A 128 1.09 -13.54 -3.46
C GLN A 128 2.00 -12.37 -3.84
N ASP A 129 1.94 -11.91 -5.08
CA ASP A 129 2.66 -10.71 -5.52
C ASP A 129 1.96 -9.46 -4.96
N VAL A 130 2.71 -8.68 -4.18
CA VAL A 130 2.22 -7.43 -3.59
C VAL A 130 1.84 -6.42 -4.67
N ALA A 131 2.64 -6.31 -5.74
CA ALA A 131 2.36 -5.36 -6.83
C ALA A 131 0.99 -5.68 -7.47
N MET A 132 0.72 -6.96 -7.69
CA MET A 132 -0.55 -7.45 -8.21
C MET A 132 -1.72 -7.06 -7.28
N LEU A 133 -1.58 -7.30 -5.98
CA LEU A 133 -2.65 -7.01 -5.01
C LEU A 133 -2.94 -5.51 -4.87
N VAL A 134 -1.94 -4.65 -5.01
CA VAL A 134 -2.10 -3.18 -4.95
C VAL A 134 -2.80 -2.66 -6.21
N VAL A 135 -2.38 -3.14 -7.39
CA VAL A 135 -2.99 -2.75 -8.67
C VAL A 135 -4.43 -3.26 -8.79
N LEU A 136 -4.69 -4.52 -8.44
CA LEU A 136 -6.04 -5.10 -8.48
C LEU A 136 -7.02 -4.40 -7.52
N ALA A 137 -6.52 -3.86 -6.42
CA ALA A 137 -7.31 -3.06 -5.49
C ALA A 137 -7.47 -1.59 -5.95
N GLY A 138 -6.87 -1.22 -7.09
CA GLY A 138 -6.95 0.12 -7.67
C GLY A 138 -6.10 1.16 -6.96
N TRP A 139 -5.10 0.78 -6.16
CA TRP A 139 -4.29 1.72 -5.36
C TRP A 139 -2.98 2.14 -6.05
N ALA A 140 -2.65 1.52 -7.17
CA ALA A 140 -1.52 1.88 -8.01
C ALA A 140 -1.85 1.62 -9.49
N LYS A 141 -1.17 2.35 -10.38
CA LYS A 141 -1.19 2.13 -11.82
C LYS A 141 0.07 1.39 -12.27
N VAL A 142 0.00 0.66 -13.38
CA VAL A 142 1.19 0.01 -13.94
C VAL A 142 2.09 1.09 -14.54
N ARG A 143 3.39 1.00 -14.29
CA ARG A 143 4.36 1.89 -14.96
C ARG A 143 4.48 1.45 -16.42
N ASP A 144 3.94 2.27 -17.31
CA ASP A 144 4.30 2.25 -18.72
C ASP A 144 5.50 3.17 -18.95
N GLY A 145 6.61 2.60 -19.35
CA GLY A 145 7.83 3.38 -19.60
C GLY A 145 8.91 2.56 -20.24
N ALA A 146 9.26 2.94 -21.47
CA ALA A 146 10.52 2.59 -22.11
C ALA A 146 11.67 2.99 -21.18
N GLY A 147 12.49 2.03 -20.79
CA GLY A 147 13.50 2.20 -19.74
C GLY A 147 13.35 1.16 -18.63
N GLU A 148 12.72 1.53 -17.51
CA GLU A 148 12.63 0.68 -16.30
C GLU A 148 11.98 -0.69 -16.58
N GLY A 149 10.84 -0.70 -17.28
CA GLY A 149 10.12 -1.93 -17.62
C GLY A 149 10.88 -2.80 -18.62
N ASP A 150 11.51 -2.16 -19.62
CA ASP A 150 12.32 -2.85 -20.63
C ASP A 150 13.61 -3.41 -20.02
N GLU A 151 14.24 -2.69 -19.09
CA GLU A 151 15.43 -3.12 -18.38
C GLU A 151 15.13 -4.31 -17.47
N ALA A 152 14.03 -4.25 -16.71
CA ALA A 152 13.56 -5.36 -15.89
C ALA A 152 13.31 -6.63 -16.73
N VAL A 153 12.63 -6.49 -17.88
CA VAL A 153 12.37 -7.61 -18.81
C VAL A 153 13.65 -8.09 -19.47
N ARG A 154 14.56 -7.20 -19.88
CA ARG A 154 15.88 -7.59 -20.45
C ARG A 154 16.70 -8.38 -19.45
N ARG A 155 16.63 -8.04 -18.16
CA ARG A 155 17.42 -8.66 -17.10
C ARG A 155 16.84 -9.98 -16.60
N LEU A 156 15.51 -10.05 -16.43
CA LEU A 156 14.82 -11.20 -15.83
C LEU A 156 14.12 -12.10 -16.85
N GLY A 157 14.05 -11.69 -18.12
CA GLY A 157 13.54 -12.51 -19.21
C GLY A 157 12.00 -12.65 -19.23
N ALA A 158 11.55 -13.81 -19.73
CA ALA A 158 10.14 -14.07 -20.04
C ALA A 158 9.22 -14.05 -18.80
N ASP A 159 9.73 -14.44 -17.63
CA ASP A 159 8.94 -14.50 -16.40
C ASP A 159 8.51 -13.10 -15.93
N GLU A 160 9.38 -12.10 -16.04
CA GLU A 160 9.04 -10.70 -15.70
C GLU A 160 8.10 -10.11 -16.75
N ALA A 161 8.25 -10.44 -18.03
CA ALA A 161 7.33 -10.01 -19.08
C ALA A 161 5.90 -10.51 -18.80
N LYS A 162 5.76 -11.80 -18.44
CA LYS A 162 4.48 -12.40 -18.05
C LYS A 162 3.90 -11.77 -16.78
N ARG A 163 4.74 -11.49 -15.77
CA ARG A 163 4.32 -10.81 -14.55
C ARG A 163 3.72 -9.43 -14.86
N ARG A 164 4.40 -8.65 -15.72
CA ARG A 164 3.95 -7.31 -16.14
C ARG A 164 2.65 -7.34 -16.95
N GLU A 165 2.49 -8.34 -17.81
CA GLU A 165 1.22 -8.57 -18.51
C GLU A 165 0.08 -8.84 -17.50
N GLY A 166 0.35 -9.66 -16.48
CA GLY A 166 -0.59 -9.88 -15.38
C GLY A 166 -0.97 -8.59 -14.65
N LEU A 167 0.00 -7.70 -14.38
CA LEU A 167 -0.28 -6.40 -13.75
C LEU A 167 -1.20 -5.53 -14.63
N ARG A 168 -1.01 -5.52 -15.95
CA ARG A 168 -1.87 -4.76 -16.87
C ARG A 168 -3.30 -5.29 -16.89
N THR A 169 -3.48 -6.61 -16.86
CA THR A 169 -4.80 -7.23 -16.75
C THR A 169 -5.49 -6.86 -15.44
N ALA A 170 -4.75 -6.87 -14.33
CA ALA A 170 -5.28 -6.45 -13.03
C ALA A 170 -5.66 -4.96 -12.99
N GLU A 171 -4.91 -4.10 -13.68
CA GLU A 171 -5.23 -2.69 -13.80
C GLU A 171 -6.52 -2.46 -14.58
N LEU A 172 -6.68 -3.13 -15.72
CA LEU A 172 -7.93 -3.09 -16.50
C LEU A 172 -9.12 -3.56 -15.67
N GLN A 173 -8.93 -4.59 -14.85
CA GLN A 173 -9.97 -5.05 -13.94
C GLN A 173 -10.31 -4.00 -12.86
N ALA A 174 -9.30 -3.39 -12.25
CA ALA A 174 -9.52 -2.33 -11.25
C ALA A 174 -10.22 -1.10 -11.85
N GLN A 175 -9.92 -0.76 -13.11
CA GLN A 175 -10.58 0.29 -13.88
C GLN A 175 -12.05 -0.06 -14.16
N ALA A 176 -12.31 -1.27 -14.66
CA ALA A 176 -13.66 -1.74 -14.95
C ALA A 176 -14.55 -1.78 -13.70
N GLU A 177 -13.97 -2.09 -12.54
CA GLU A 177 -14.66 -2.12 -11.26
C GLU A 177 -14.70 -0.75 -10.54
N GLY A 178 -14.05 0.29 -11.09
CA GLY A 178 -14.05 1.63 -10.51
C GLY A 178 -13.43 1.70 -9.12
N LYS A 179 -12.34 0.98 -8.87
CA LYS A 179 -11.70 0.90 -7.55
C LYS A 179 -10.60 1.94 -7.35
N GLY A 180 -10.49 2.46 -6.13
CA GLY A 180 -9.36 3.31 -5.71
C GLY A 180 -9.19 4.52 -6.62
N LEU A 181 -8.08 4.58 -7.36
CA LEU A 181 -7.75 5.62 -8.34
C LEU A 181 -8.75 5.77 -9.47
N TRP A 182 -9.52 4.71 -9.73
CA TRP A 182 -10.50 4.65 -10.80
C TRP A 182 -11.92 4.91 -10.31
N ALA A 183 -12.10 5.17 -9.00
CA ALA A 183 -13.40 5.51 -8.45
C ALA A 183 -13.76 6.96 -8.78
N GLU A 184 -15.01 7.22 -9.18
CA GLU A 184 -15.50 8.57 -9.47
C GLU A 184 -15.75 9.43 -8.21
N GLN A 185 -15.61 8.87 -6.99
CA GLN A 185 -15.98 9.57 -5.76
C GLN A 185 -14.80 10.20 -5.00
N PRO A 186 -14.97 11.43 -4.47
CA PRO A 186 -14.02 12.04 -3.54
C PRO A 186 -14.05 11.29 -2.19
N GLU A 187 -12.92 11.27 -1.50
CA GLU A 187 -12.69 10.54 -0.25
C GLU A 187 -13.86 10.53 0.76
N ASN A 188 -14.11 9.34 1.35
CA ASN A 188 -15.17 9.12 2.33
C ASN A 188 -15.02 10.02 3.57
N VAL A 189 -15.87 11.04 3.66
CA VAL A 189 -16.09 11.86 4.86
C VAL A 189 -16.95 11.08 5.85
N ILE A 190 -16.62 11.12 7.15
CA ILE A 190 -17.43 10.48 8.20
C ILE A 190 -18.83 11.13 8.20
N ALA A 191 -19.88 10.34 7.95
CA ALA A 191 -21.25 10.83 7.85
C ALA A 191 -21.76 11.36 9.20
N GLY A 192 -22.27 12.60 9.23
CA GLY A 192 -23.07 13.16 10.33
C GLY A 192 -22.31 14.00 11.37
N VAL A 193 -20.98 14.12 11.31
CA VAL A 193 -20.20 14.98 12.22
C VAL A 193 -19.27 15.87 11.41
N LYS A 194 -19.38 17.19 11.59
CA LYS A 194 -18.45 18.16 11.01
C LYS A 194 -17.28 18.36 11.98
N SER A 195 -16.11 17.83 11.63
CA SER A 195 -14.88 18.12 12.37
C SER A 195 -14.41 19.53 12.01
N PRO A 196 -13.97 20.36 12.99
CA PRO A 196 -13.31 21.62 12.69
C PRO A 196 -12.10 21.35 11.80
N ARG A 197 -11.92 22.19 10.78
CA ARG A 197 -10.86 22.02 9.80
C ARG A 197 -9.52 22.41 10.41
N ALA A 198 -8.60 21.44 10.50
CA ALA A 198 -7.21 21.73 10.84
C ALA A 198 -6.61 22.68 9.79
N GLY A 199 -5.75 23.58 10.24
CA GLY A 199 -5.08 24.54 9.37
C GLY A 199 -4.21 23.81 8.37
N ASN A 200 -4.16 24.32 7.15
CA ASN A 200 -3.29 23.81 6.11
C ASN A 200 -2.45 24.96 5.57
N THR A 201 -1.14 24.77 5.52
CA THR A 201 -0.24 25.74 4.91
C THR A 201 -0.14 25.40 3.43
N ARG A 202 -0.79 26.20 2.59
CA ARG A 202 -0.78 26.02 1.13
C ARG A 202 -0.29 27.28 0.46
N ASP A 203 0.69 27.17 -0.43
CA ASP A 203 1.12 28.23 -1.36
C ASP A 203 1.32 29.63 -0.73
N GLY A 204 1.90 29.70 0.48
CA GLY A 204 2.16 30.96 1.19
C GLY A 204 0.94 31.60 1.87
N GLU A 205 -0.27 31.10 1.62
CA GLU A 205 -1.50 31.45 2.32
C GLU A 205 -1.76 30.39 3.40
N SER A 206 -1.48 30.74 4.66
CA SER A 206 -1.83 29.86 5.78
C SER A 206 -3.35 29.88 5.99
N THR A 207 -4.03 28.78 5.70
CA THR A 207 -5.41 28.64 6.17
C THR A 207 -5.37 28.44 7.68
N ILE A 208 -5.82 29.46 8.41
CA ILE A 208 -5.91 29.43 9.86
C ILE A 208 -6.80 28.24 10.23
N SER A 209 -6.31 27.40 11.15
CA SER A 209 -7.08 26.32 11.74
C SER A 209 -8.38 26.89 12.30
N GLU A 210 -9.51 26.23 12.01
CA GLU A 210 -10.72 26.54 12.74
C GLU A 210 -10.48 26.26 14.24
N PRO A 211 -11.15 26.98 15.16
CA PRO A 211 -11.00 26.71 16.59
C PRO A 211 -11.14 25.21 16.87
N TRP A 212 -10.16 24.64 17.58
CA TRP A 212 -10.08 23.21 17.92
C TRP A 212 -9.78 22.25 16.76
N GLY A 213 -9.45 22.77 15.56
CA GLY A 213 -9.18 21.96 14.37
C GLY A 213 -7.93 21.07 14.50
N GLU A 214 -6.87 21.58 15.12
CA GLU A 214 -5.63 20.83 15.33
C GLU A 214 -5.84 19.74 16.39
N GLU A 215 -6.57 20.05 17.45
CA GLU A 215 -6.92 19.13 18.53
C GLU A 215 -7.86 18.02 18.04
N ALA A 216 -8.82 18.33 17.16
CA ALA A 216 -9.71 17.34 16.56
C ALA A 216 -8.94 16.37 15.64
N LYS A 217 -7.99 16.89 14.86
CA LYS A 217 -7.09 16.07 14.04
C LYS A 217 -6.24 15.16 14.91
N PHE A 218 -5.55 15.71 15.91
CA PHE A 218 -4.73 14.95 16.86
C PHE A 218 -5.55 13.88 17.61
N PHE A 219 -6.77 14.21 18.03
CA PHE A 219 -7.68 13.30 18.70
C PHE A 219 -7.97 12.05 17.87
N THR A 220 -8.19 12.25 16.56
CA THR A 220 -8.53 11.20 15.59
C THR A 220 -7.30 10.38 15.24
N GLU A 221 -6.14 11.02 15.05
CA GLU A 221 -4.87 10.34 14.78
C GLU A 221 -4.47 9.43 15.95
N VAL A 222 -4.44 9.93 17.18
CA VAL A 222 -4.03 9.12 18.34
C VAL A 222 -4.94 7.90 18.55
N ARG A 223 -6.23 8.01 18.22
CA ARG A 223 -7.23 6.99 18.54
C ARG A 223 -7.54 6.03 17.42
N LEU A 224 -7.37 6.44 16.16
CA LEU A 224 -7.79 5.67 14.99
C LEU A 224 -6.65 5.42 14.00
N LEU A 225 -5.56 6.19 14.03
CA LEU A 225 -4.44 5.99 13.10
C LEU A 225 -3.85 4.58 13.30
N GLN A 226 -3.76 3.83 12.20
CA GLN A 226 -3.19 2.49 12.12
C GLN A 226 -3.89 1.41 12.97
N ARG A 227 -5.11 1.66 13.46
CA ARG A 227 -5.89 0.68 14.23
C ARG A 227 -6.95 0.01 13.36
N LEU A 228 -7.19 -1.28 13.60
CA LEU A 228 -8.27 -2.02 12.95
C LEU A 228 -9.61 -1.56 13.53
N ILE A 229 -10.47 -1.01 12.70
CA ILE A 229 -11.81 -0.55 13.08
C ILE A 229 -12.88 -1.17 12.19
N LYS A 230 -14.06 -1.38 12.75
CA LYS A 230 -15.24 -1.82 12.01
C LYS A 230 -16.05 -0.60 11.60
N VAL A 231 -16.25 -0.40 10.30
CA VAL A 231 -16.99 0.75 9.75
C VAL A 231 -18.38 0.28 9.29
N GLN A 232 -19.43 1.03 9.65
CA GLN A 232 -20.78 0.84 9.14
C GLN A 232 -21.12 2.01 8.22
N LEU A 233 -21.39 1.73 6.95
CA LEU A 233 -21.77 2.73 5.96
C LEU A 233 -23.25 3.09 6.16
N LEU A 234 -23.52 4.36 6.46
CA LEU A 234 -24.88 4.83 6.76
C LEU A 234 -25.58 5.47 5.55
N SER A 235 -24.86 6.24 4.74
CA SER A 235 -25.41 6.88 3.53
C SER A 235 -24.30 7.34 2.60
N ALA A 236 -24.55 7.32 1.28
CA ALA A 236 -23.73 7.96 0.26
C ALA A 236 -24.40 9.26 -0.23
N PRO A 237 -23.65 10.27 -0.71
CA PRO A 237 -24.24 11.48 -1.30
C PRO A 237 -25.10 11.14 -2.53
N ALA A 238 -26.19 11.88 -2.72
CA ALA A 238 -27.32 11.54 -3.59
C ALA A 238 -27.07 11.68 -5.11
N SER A 239 -25.90 11.29 -5.62
CA SER A 239 -25.63 11.20 -7.07
C SER A 239 -25.26 9.78 -7.52
N LEU A 240 -25.72 8.77 -6.78
CA LEU A 240 -25.73 7.40 -7.28
C LEU A 240 -27.04 7.19 -8.04
N GLY A 241 -26.98 7.27 -9.37
CA GLY A 241 -28.06 6.80 -10.24
C GLY A 241 -28.43 5.35 -9.87
N SER A 242 -29.75 5.11 -9.76
CA SER A 242 -30.44 3.82 -9.52
C SER A 242 -29.62 2.70 -8.84
N SER A 243 -29.88 2.50 -7.55
CA SER A 243 -29.51 1.30 -6.79
C SER A 243 -29.84 0.01 -7.57
N PRO A 244 -28.90 -0.96 -7.71
CA PRO A 244 -29.18 -2.26 -8.32
C PRO A 244 -29.89 -3.25 -7.37
N PHE A 245 -30.25 -2.84 -6.16
CA PHE A 245 -31.01 -3.69 -5.24
C PHE A 245 -32.52 -3.41 -5.37
N PRO A 246 -33.33 -4.41 -5.76
CA PRO A 246 -34.79 -4.23 -5.77
C PRO A 246 -35.27 -3.99 -4.33
N SER A 247 -35.95 -2.86 -4.12
CA SER A 247 -36.64 -2.57 -2.87
C SER A 247 -37.75 -3.60 -2.66
N GLY A 248 -37.63 -4.38 -1.58
CA GLY A 248 -38.72 -5.21 -1.09
C GLY A 248 -39.92 -4.36 -0.64
N PRO A 249 -41.15 -4.91 -0.66
CA PRO A 249 -42.35 -4.16 -0.36
C PRO A 249 -42.38 -3.70 1.10
N THR A 250 -42.61 -2.40 1.29
CA THR A 250 -42.85 -1.76 2.58
C THR A 250 -44.18 -2.25 3.19
N PRO A 251 -44.24 -2.63 4.48
CA PRO A 251 -45.50 -2.93 5.14
C PRO A 251 -46.27 -1.64 5.40
N ALA A 252 -47.55 -1.67 5.02
CA ALA A 252 -48.49 -0.56 5.13
C ALA A 252 -48.81 -0.21 6.60
N THR A 253 -48.93 1.09 6.82
CA THR A 253 -49.41 1.75 8.04
C THR A 253 -50.78 1.23 8.45
N ALA A 254 -50.92 0.73 9.69
CA ALA A 254 -52.21 0.47 10.32
C ALA A 254 -52.60 1.68 11.19
N SER A 255 -53.86 2.08 11.02
CA SER A 255 -54.57 3.15 11.74
C SER A 255 -54.69 2.90 13.23
#